data_AF-A0AAP5I5R0-F1
#
_entry.id   AF-A0AAP5I5R0-F1
#
_cell.length_a   1.000
_cell.length_b   1.000
_cell.length_c   1.000
_cell.angle_alpha   90.00
_cell.angle_beta   90.00
_cell.angle_gamma   90.00
#
_symmetry.space_group_name_H-M   'P 1'
#
loop_
_entity.id
_entity.type
_entity.pdbx_description
1 polymer ?
#
loop_
_entity_poly.entity_id
_entity_poly.type
_entity_poly.pdbx_seq_one_letter_code
_entity_poly.pdbx_strand_id
1 'polypeptide(L)' 'MCSHCVGLMKNKALNIRMSERRLNKLRLYAQAKEKTMTQIIEDYIDRLPVQEAANNTEQ' A
#
# COMPACT_ATOMS: atom_id res chain seq x y z
N MET A 1 28.90 13.28 8.86
CA MET A 1 27.56 13.70 8.37
C MET A 1 26.61 12.54 8.61
N CYS A 2 25.46 12.81 9.22
CA CYS A 2 24.54 11.84 9.79
C CYS A 2 24.27 10.63 8.88
N SER A 3 24.71 9.47 9.36
CA SER A 3 24.14 8.17 9.01
C SER A 3 22.65 8.22 9.31
N HIS A 4 21.83 8.40 8.28
CA HIS A 4 20.41 8.11 8.42
C HIS A 4 20.28 6.60 8.59
N CYS A 5 20.05 6.19 9.83
CA CYS A 5 19.52 4.89 10.17
C CYS A 5 18.17 4.75 9.45
N VAL A 6 18.15 4.10 8.28
CA VAL A 6 16.90 3.66 7.67
C VAL A 6 16.41 2.50 8.52
N GLY A 7 15.53 2.81 9.48
CA GLY A 7 14.82 1.81 10.25
C GLY A 7 14.14 0.83 9.29
N LEU A 8 14.42 -0.45 9.49
CA LEU A 8 13.85 -1.58 8.77
C LEU A 8 12.32 -1.49 8.84
N MET A 9 11.66 -0.86 7.86
CA MET A 9 10.22 -0.99 7.70
C MET A 9 9.98 -2.50 7.55
N LYS A 10 9.23 -3.08 8.49
CA LYS A 10 8.81 -4.48 8.41
C LYS A 10 7.94 -4.59 7.16
N ASN A 11 8.55 -4.96 6.04
CA ASN A 11 7.88 -5.08 4.75
C ASN A 11 6.78 -6.13 4.90
N LYS A 12 5.53 -5.68 5.07
CA LYS A 12 4.36 -6.54 5.03
C LYS A 12 3.94 -6.62 3.56
N ALA A 13 3.94 -7.83 3.01
CA ALA A 13 3.52 -8.07 1.64
C ALA A 13 1.99 -8.23 1.59
N LEU A 14 1.33 -7.53 0.67
CA LEU A 14 -0.09 -7.67 0.40
C LEU A 14 -0.28 -8.56 -0.85
N ASN A 15 -0.81 -9.77 -0.66
CA ASN A 15 -1.17 -10.66 -1.77
C ASN A 15 -2.67 -10.56 -2.04
N ILE A 16 -3.05 -10.01 -3.19
CA ILE A 16 -4.45 -9.83 -3.59
C ILE A 16 -4.74 -10.75 -4.77
N ARG A 17 -5.73 -11.65 -4.61
CA ARG A 17 -6.25 -12.44 -5.72
C ARG A 17 -7.25 -11.60 -6.51
N MET A 18 -6.94 -11.32 -7.77
CA MET A 18 -7.82 -10.57 -8.67
C MET A 18 -7.84 -11.15 -10.08
N SER A 19 -8.90 -10.86 -10.85
CA SER A 19 -8.99 -11.25 -12.25
C SER A 19 -8.04 -10.41 -13.13
N GLU A 20 -7.61 -10.99 -14.24
CA GLU A 20 -6.70 -10.35 -15.19
C GLU A 20 -7.20 -8.99 -15.69
N ARG A 21 -8.51 -8.85 -15.92
CA ARG A 21 -9.14 -7.57 -16.31
C ARG A 21 -8.91 -6.45 -15.29
N ARG A 22 -8.96 -6.76 -13.99
CA ARG A 22 -8.71 -5.77 -12.92
C ARG A 22 -7.23 -5.44 -12.83
N LEU A 23 -6.37 -6.45 -12.95
CA LEU A 23 -4.92 -6.25 -12.97
C LEU A 23 -4.48 -5.37 -14.13
N ASN A 24 -5.03 -5.59 -15.33
CA ASN A 24 -4.71 -4.79 -16.50
C ASN A 24 -5.15 -3.33 -16.33
N LYS A 25 -6.35 -3.10 -15.77
CA LYS A 25 -6.81 -1.75 -15.43
C LYS A 25 -5.85 -1.05 -14.47
N LEU A 26 -5.36 -1.74 -13.44
CA LEU A 26 -4.40 -1.19 -12.49
C LEU A 26 -3.06 -0.86 -13.15
N ARG A 27 -2.56 -1.74 -14.03
CA ARG A 27 -1.32 -1.50 -14.80
C ARG A 27 -1.43 -0.28 -15.71
N LEU A 28 -2.51 -0.17 -16.47
CA LEU A 28 -2.74 0.97 -17.36
C LEU A 28 -2.88 2.28 -16.57
N TYR A 29 -3.57 2.25 -15.43
CA TYR A 29 -3.70 3.40 -14.55
C TYR A 29 -2.35 3.84 -13.96
N ALA A 30 -1.48 2.87 -13.60
CA ALA A 30 -0.12 3.11 -13.14
C ALA A 30 0.74 3.79 -14.21
N GLN A 31 0.70 3.27 -15.43
CA GLN A 31 1.40 3.85 -16.56
C GLN A 31 0.94 5.29 -16.84
N ALA A 32 -0.37 5.55 -16.80
CA ALA A 32 -0.91 6.88 -17.06
C ALA A 32 -0.56 7.93 -15.98
N LYS A 33 -0.26 7.48 -14.76
CA LYS A 33 0.08 8.35 -13.62
C LYS A 33 1.58 8.44 -13.32
N GLU A 34 2.42 7.76 -14.10
CA GLU A 34 3.87 7.67 -13.87
C GLU A 34 4.22 7.18 -12.46
N LYS A 35 3.35 6.35 -11.86
CA LYS A 35 3.51 5.77 -10.52
C LYS A 35 3.61 4.26 -10.60
N THR A 36 4.29 3.66 -9.64
CA THR A 36 4.27 2.20 -9.51
C THR A 36 2.91 1.72 -9.01
N MET A 37 2.56 0.47 -9.31
CA MET A 37 1.31 -0.13 -8.83
C MET A 37 1.24 -0.12 -7.29
N THR A 38 2.37 -0.32 -6.62
CA THR A 38 2.48 -0.26 -5.16
C THR A 38 2.16 1.13 -4.64
N GLN A 39 2.76 2.18 -5.20
CA GLN A 39 2.49 3.57 -4.81
C GLN A 39 1.04 3.96 -5.02
N ILE A 40 0.38 3.43 -6.06
CA ILE A 40 -1.05 3.66 -6.25
C ILE A 40 -1.85 3.02 -5.13
N ILE A 41 -1.53 1.78 -4.76
CA ILE A 41 -2.20 1.07 -3.67
C ILE A 41 -1.97 1.80 -2.35
N GLU A 42 -0.74 2.24 -2.07
CA GLU A 42 -0.40 3.06 -0.89
C GLU A 42 -1.20 4.36 -0.88
N ASP A 43 -1.18 5.14 -1.97
CA ASP A 43 -1.99 6.36 -2.13
C ASP A 43 -3.49 6.11 -1.88
N TYR A 44 -4.00 4.93 -2.26
CA TYR A 44 -5.39 4.56 -2.02
C TYR A 44 -5.63 4.18 -0.56
N ILE A 45 -4.70 3.47 0.08
CA ILE A 45 -4.76 3.11 1.49
C ILE A 45 -4.70 4.37 2.36
N ASP A 46 -3.82 5.32 2.06
CA ASP A 46 -3.68 6.57 2.81
C ASP A 46 -4.94 7.45 2.79
N ARG A 47 -5.80 7.27 1.78
CA ARG A 47 -7.10 7.97 1.69
C ARG A 47 -8.21 7.29 2.49
N LEU A 48 -8.01 6.05 2.92
CA LEU A 48 -9.01 5.36 3.73
C LEU A 48 -9.08 6.06 5.09
N PRO A 49 -10.29 6.32 5.61
CA PRO A 49 -10.41 6.82 6.96
C PRO A 49 -9.74 5.82 7.89
N VAL A 50 -8.91 6.30 8.82
CA VAL A 50 -8.38 5.46 9.88
C VAL A 50 -9.59 5.05 10.71
N GLN A 51 -10.07 3.83 10.49
CA GLN A 51 -10.91 3.18 11.47
C GLN A 51 -9.98 2.93 12.64
N GLU A 52 -10.11 3.73 13.70
CA GLU A 52 -9.62 3.34 15.02
C GLU A 52 -10.26 1.98 15.26
N ALA A 53 -9.51 0.91 15.00
CA ALA A 53 -9.88 -0.40 15.48
C ALA A 53 -10.06 -0.18 16.98
N ALA A 54 -11.30 -0.25 17.45
CA ALA A 54 -11.57 -0.31 18.87
C ALA A 54 -10.62 -1.40 19.39
N ASN A 55 -9.61 -0.95 20.14
CA ASN A 55 -8.66 -1.83 20.77
C ASN A 55 -9.50 -2.69 21.70
N ASN A 56 -9.95 -3.86 21.24
CA ASN A 56 -10.31 -4.92 22.15
C ASN A 56 -8.99 -5.35 22.74
N THR A 57 -8.74 -4.77 23.92
CA THR A 57 -7.76 -5.17 24.91
C THR A 57 -7.60 -6.68 24.88
N GLU A 58 -6.43 -7.15 24.46
CA GLU A 58 -5.95 -8.47 24.86
C GLU A 58 -4.73 -8.23 25.74
N GLN A 59 -4.88 -8.72 26.98
CA GLN A 59 -3.98 -8.65 28.12
C GLN A 59 -2.68 -9.42 27.89
#